data_AF-A0A352MX90-F1
#
_entry.id   AF-A0A352MX90-F1
#
_cell.length_a   1.000
_cell.length_b   1.000
_cell.length_c   1.000
_cell.angle_alpha   90.00
_cell.angle_beta   90.00
_cell.angle_gamma   90.00
#
_symmetry.space_group_name_H-M   'P 1'
#
loop_
_entity.id
_entity.type
_entity.pdbx_description
1 polymer ?
#
loop_
_entity_poly.entity_id
_entity_poly.type
_entity_poly.pdbx_seq_one_letter_code
_entity_poly.pdbx_strand_id
1 'polypeptide(L)' 'MVGLYGFAPFDSPEIAVVVLVENGGHGGYTAEVARDIFAEYFGMNANEITEDMIAISSLQSVR' A
#
# COMPACT_ATOMS: atom_id res chain seq x y z
N MET A 1 21.50 -15.96 2.49
CA MET A 1 20.33 -15.60 1.67
C MET A 1 19.15 -15.46 2.60
N VAL A 2 18.41 -14.35 2.50
CA VAL A 2 17.18 -14.13 3.27
C VAL A 2 16.04 -13.94 2.29
N GLY A 3 14.90 -14.56 2.60
CA GLY A 3 13.71 -14.50 1.78
C GLY A 3 12.48 -14.12 2.59
N LEU A 4 11.56 -13.44 1.92
CA LEU A 4 10.22 -13.16 2.42
C LEU A 4 9.20 -13.53 1.34
N TYR A 5 8.10 -14.12 1.78
CA TYR A 5 6.93 -14.38 0.95
C TYR A 5 5.72 -13.70 1.60
N GLY A 6 4.85 -13.12 0.79
CA GLY A 6 3.63 -12.48 1.25
C GLY A 6 2.59 -12.41 0.14
N PHE A 7 1.32 -12.26 0.53
CA PHE A 7 0.22 -12.03 -0.38
C PHE A 7 -0.72 -10.98 0.20
N ALA A 8 -1.46 -10.28 -0.66
CA ALA A 8 -2.40 -9.25 -0.25
C ALA A 8 -3.55 -9.10 -1.27
N PRO A 9 -4.73 -8.61 -0.83
CA PRO A 9 -5.14 -8.45 0.57
C PRO A 9 -5.42 -9.80 1.26
N PHE A 10 -5.58 -9.81 2.59
CA PHE A 10 -5.71 -11.06 3.37
C PHE A 10 -6.98 -11.86 3.04
N ASP A 11 -8.14 -11.18 2.97
CA ASP A 11 -9.44 -11.84 2.80
C ASP A 11 -9.70 -12.31 1.35
N SER A 12 -9.12 -11.63 0.36
CA SER A 12 -9.25 -11.97 -1.06
C SER A 12 -7.94 -11.66 -1.79
N PRO A 13 -6.93 -12.56 -1.74
CA PRO A 13 -5.62 -12.29 -2.30
C PRO A 13 -5.65 -12.01 -3.81
N GLU A 14 -5.02 -10.91 -4.22
CA GLU A 14 -4.93 -10.47 -5.62
C GLU A 14 -3.50 -10.60 -6.18
N ILE A 15 -2.49 -10.44 -5.31
CA ILE A 15 -1.07 -10.52 -5.66
C ILE A 15 -0.27 -11.28 -4.60
N ALA A 16 0.70 -12.08 -5.05
CA ALA A 16 1.70 -12.74 -4.22
C ALA A 16 3.11 -12.28 -4.62
N VAL A 17 3.94 -11.96 -3.64
CA VAL A 17 5.29 -11.42 -3.82
C VAL A 17 6.28 -12.30 -3.07
N VAL A 18 7.38 -12.65 -3.74
CA VAL A 18 8.51 -13.38 -3.15
C VAL A 18 9.77 -12.55 -3.38
N VAL A 19 10.44 -12.17 -2.30
CA VAL A 19 11.68 -11.39 -2.33
C VAL A 19 12.82 -12.27 -1.86
N LEU A 20 13.86 -12.42 -2.67
CA LEU A 20 15.10 -13.09 -2.30
C LEU A 20 16.24 -12.10 -2.40
N VAL A 21 17.00 -11.96 -1.31
CA VAL A 21 18.20 -11.13 -1.27
C VAL A 21 19.40 -11.98 -0.83
N GLU A 22 20.38 -12.09 -1.73
CA GLU A 22 21.67 -12.68 -1.41
C GLU A 22 22.43 -11.80 -0.42
N ASN A 23 23.08 -12.41 0.57
CA ASN A 23 23.78 -11.68 1.64
C ASN A 23 22.93 -10.64 2.40
N GLY A 24 21.60 -10.73 2.38
CA GLY A 24 20.67 -9.73 2.93
C GLY A 24 20.63 -9.57 4.46
N GLY A 25 21.49 -10.27 5.22
CA GLY A 25 21.55 -10.18 6.68
C GLY A 25 20.26 -10.62 7.39
N HIS A 26 19.37 -9.68 7.71
CA HIS A 26 18.11 -9.89 8.43
C HIS A 26 16.89 -9.58 7.54
N GLY A 27 15.76 -10.28 7.77
CA GLY A 27 14.56 -10.21 6.93
C GLY A 27 13.81 -8.88 6.91
N GLY A 28 14.24 -7.89 7.70
CA GLY A 28 13.66 -6.53 7.67
C GLY A 28 13.77 -5.88 6.29
N TYR A 29 14.94 -5.98 5.64
CA TYR A 29 15.15 -5.42 4.30
C TYR A 29 14.21 -6.03 3.25
N THR A 30 13.96 -7.35 3.34
CA THR A 30 13.04 -8.03 2.42
C THR A 30 11.57 -7.62 2.65
N ALA A 31 11.22 -7.23 3.87
CA ALA A 31 9.86 -6.75 4.19
C ALA A 31 9.59 -5.34 3.65
N GLU A 32 10.57 -4.45 3.68
CA GLU A 32 10.46 -3.10 3.10
C GLU A 32 10.25 -3.18 1.58
N VAL A 33 11.01 -4.02 0.88
CA VAL A 33 10.83 -4.24 -0.57
C VAL A 33 9.43 -4.77 -0.88
N ALA A 34 8.96 -5.79 -0.15
CA ALA A 34 7.62 -6.31 -0.35
C ALA A 34 6.53 -5.26 -0.08
N ARG A 35 6.70 -4.44 0.98
CA ARG A 35 5.77 -3.34 1.31
C ARG A 35 5.66 -2.34 0.15
N ASP A 36 6.79 -1.90 -0.39
CA ASP A 36 6.80 -0.88 -1.44
C ASP A 36 6.15 -1.41 -2.74
N ILE A 37 6.33 -2.71 -3.04
CA ILE A 37 5.63 -3.38 -4.15
C ILE A 37 4.11 -3.39 -3.93
N PHE A 38 3.65 -3.76 -2.73
CA PHE A 38 2.21 -3.74 -2.43
C PHE A 38 1.64 -2.31 -2.47
N ALA A 39 2.36 -1.33 -1.92
CA ALA A 39 1.96 0.07 -1.94
C ALA A 39 1.77 0.58 -3.37
N GLU A 40 2.69 0.25 -4.27
CA GLU A 40 2.56 0.61 -5.69
C GLU A 40 1.38 -0.11 -6.36
N TYR A 41 1.24 -1.43 -6.15
CA TYR A 41 0.17 -2.22 -6.76
C TYR A 41 -1.23 -1.71 -6.38
N PHE A 42 -1.41 -1.30 -5.12
CA PHE A 42 -2.67 -0.75 -4.63
C PHE A 42 -2.79 0.78 -4.82
N GLY A 43 -1.86 1.41 -5.53
CA GLY A 43 -1.92 2.85 -5.85
C GLY A 43 -1.70 3.77 -4.65
N MET A 44 -1.13 3.28 -3.56
CA MET A 44 -0.88 4.07 -2.34
C MET A 44 0.18 5.16 -2.53
N ASN A 45 0.99 5.07 -3.58
CA ASN A 45 2.00 6.05 -3.96
C ASN A 45 1.47 7.14 -4.92
N ALA A 46 0.21 7.06 -5.37
CA ALA A 46 -0.36 8.05 -6.28
C ALA A 46 -0.65 9.38 -5.55
N ASN A 47 -0.10 10.48 -6.06
CA ASN A 47 -0.25 11.83 -5.49
C ASN A 47 -1.59 12.52 -5.81
N GLU A 48 -2.61 11.80 -6.27
CA GLU A 48 -3.85 12.43 -6.71
C GLU A 48 -4.90 12.42 -5.60
N ILE A 49 -4.78 13.37 -4.67
CA ILE A 49 -5.89 13.74 -3.80
C ILE A 49 -6.73 14.79 -4.53
N THR A 50 -7.76 14.35 -5.26
CA THR A 50 -8.85 15.25 -5.66
C THR A 50 -9.86 15.27 -4.51
N GLU A 51 -9.65 16.15 -3.54
CA GLU A 51 -10.66 16.42 -2.52
C GLU A 51 -11.82 17.20 -3.14
N ASP A 52 -13.05 16.80 -2.83
CA ASP A 52 -14.21 17.63 -3.13
C ASP A 52 -14.15 18.87 -2.23
N MET A 53 -13.66 19.98 -2.79
CA MET A 53 -13.53 21.28 -2.13
C MET A 53 -14.88 21.99 -1.95
N ILE A 54 -15.99 21.33 -2.29
CA ILE A 54 -17.33 21.88 -2.08
C ILE A 54 -17.72 21.70 -0.61
N ALA A 55 -17.44 22.73 0.18
CA ALA A 55 -17.98 22.84 1.53
C ALA A 55 -19.48 23.18 1.48
N ILE A 56 -20.35 22.21 1.74
CA ILE A 56 -21.77 22.49 2.03
C ILE A 56 -21.90 23.01 3.48
N SER A 57 -22.24 24.29 3.62
CA SER A 57 -22.52 24.88 4.93
C SER A 57 -23.81 24.30 5.49
N SER A 58 -23.77 23.79 6.73
CA SER A 58 -24.97 23.30 7.44
C SER A 58 -26.06 24.38 7.61
N LEU A 59 -25.70 25.65 7.52
CA LEU A 59 -26.64 26.79 7.56
C LEU A 59 -27.48 26.91 6.28
N GLN A 60 -27.00 26.37 5.16
CA GLN A 60 -27.72 26.38 3.88
C GLN A 60 -28.79 25.26 3.81
N SER A 61 -28.68 24.22 4.63
CA SER A 61 -29.64 23.12 4.70
C SER A 61 -30.89 23.44 5.53
N VAL A 62 -30.92 24.57 6.26
CA VAL A 62 -31.99 24.94 7.20
C VAL A 62 -32.85 26.11 6.67
N ARG A 63 -32.73 26.45 5.38
CA ARG A 63 -33.58 27.45 4.73
C ARG A 63 -34.54 26.83 3.73
#